data_AF-A0AAF0NHR9-F1
#
_entry.id   AF-A0AAF0NHR9-F1
#
_cell.length_a   1.000
_cell.length_b   1.000
_cell.length_c   1.000
_cell.angle_alpha   90.00
_cell.angle_beta   90.00
_cell.angle_gamma   90.00
#
_symmetry.space_group_name_H-M   'P 1'
#
loop_
_entity.id
_entity.type
_entity.pdbx_description
1 polymer ?
#
loop_
_entity_poly.entity_id
_entity_poly.type
_entity_poly.pdbx_seq_one_letter_code
_entity_poly.pdbx_strand_id
1 'polypeptide(L)'
;MTCSAVIVVSFVDAMMFALCVIDYGADYLTSQLKECRKTHMIGLRIKEERERLSLTQQGLADAIGVAKRTFIDWEKDRTSPTAVQLSALSEIGVDILYVVTGVRSQPVVAPYVSQEKKELMDAFDEMSPEQRRAILEVGKVFIQPKPSKLAG
;
A
#
# COMPACT_ATOMS: atom_id res chain seq x y z
N MET A 1 10.96 -3.21 -25.15
CA MET A 1 12.07 -3.85 -24.42
C MET A 1 11.86 -3.50 -22.95
N THR A 2 10.83 -4.08 -22.33
CA THR A 2 10.89 -5.26 -21.43
C THR A 2 11.76 -5.03 -20.20
N CYS A 3 11.04 -4.85 -19.08
CA CYS A 3 11.36 -5.21 -17.69
C CYS A 3 12.78 -4.96 -17.16
N SER A 4 12.94 -3.90 -16.37
CA SER A 4 13.97 -3.80 -15.32
C SER A 4 13.48 -2.88 -14.19
N ALA A 5 12.61 -3.38 -13.31
CA ALA A 5 12.27 -2.73 -12.03
C ALA A 5 11.67 -3.70 -10.99
N VAL A 6 11.97 -4.99 -11.10
CA VAL A 6 11.79 -5.99 -10.03
C VAL A 6 13.13 -6.71 -9.96
N ILE A 7 13.60 -7.04 -8.76
CA ILE A 7 14.97 -7.50 -8.42
C ILE A 7 15.90 -6.33 -8.05
N VAL A 8 15.50 -5.58 -7.02
CA VAL A 8 16.47 -5.03 -6.04
C VAL A 8 16.48 -6.00 -4.85
N VAL A 9 16.90 -7.23 -5.13
CA VAL A 9 17.48 -8.13 -4.11
C VAL A 9 18.73 -8.67 -4.77
N SER A 10 19.70 -7.75 -4.86
CA SER A 10 20.92 -7.89 -5.64
C SER A 10 21.87 -8.86 -4.97
N PHE A 11 22.10 -10.00 -5.62
CA PHE A 11 23.40 -10.68 -5.74
C PHE A 11 24.14 -11.19 -4.49
N VAL A 12 23.74 -10.87 -3.25
CA VAL A 12 24.32 -11.45 -2.02
C VAL A 12 23.55 -12.66 -1.47
N ASP A 13 22.34 -12.93 -1.97
CA ASP A 13 21.50 -14.00 -1.41
C ASP A 13 21.84 -15.41 -1.91
N ALA A 14 22.46 -15.56 -3.09
CA ALA A 14 22.78 -16.90 -3.59
C ALA A 14 23.92 -17.59 -2.80
N MET A 15 24.88 -16.82 -2.28
CA MET A 15 26.02 -17.37 -1.54
C MET A 15 25.68 -17.64 -0.07
N MET A 16 24.76 -16.87 0.52
CA MET A 16 24.15 -17.18 1.82
C MET A 16 23.16 -18.35 1.73
N PHE A 17 22.52 -18.57 0.58
CA PHE A 17 21.63 -19.73 0.37
C PHE A 17 22.40 -21.06 0.38
N ALA A 18 23.59 -21.11 -0.21
CA ALA A 18 24.34 -22.36 -0.31
C ALA A 18 25.01 -22.78 1.02
N LEU A 19 25.46 -21.82 1.83
CA LEU A 19 26.06 -22.11 3.15
C LEU A 19 25.00 -22.31 4.25
N CYS A 20 23.83 -21.66 4.18
CA CYS A 20 22.77 -21.82 5.17
C CYS A 20 22.14 -23.23 5.16
N VAL A 21 22.10 -23.89 3.99
CA VAL A 21 21.54 -25.25 3.85
C VAL A 21 22.37 -26.32 4.58
N ILE A 22 23.63 -26.05 4.92
CA ILE A 22 24.51 -27.04 5.58
C ILE A 22 24.41 -26.98 7.12
N ASP A 23 24.10 -25.82 7.72
CA ASP A 23 24.10 -25.65 9.19
C ASP A 23 22.71 -25.41 9.85
N TYR A 24 21.72 -24.89 9.12
CA TYR A 24 20.39 -24.58 9.67
C TYR A 24 19.32 -25.28 8.85
N GLY A 25 18.94 -26.49 9.27
CA GLY A 25 18.06 -27.41 8.53
C GLY A 25 16.76 -26.81 7.95
N ALA A 26 16.05 -27.62 7.16
CA ALA A 26 14.84 -27.31 6.37
C ALA A 26 13.73 -26.49 7.09
N ASP A 27 13.80 -26.34 8.41
CA ASP A 27 12.93 -25.54 9.27
C ASP A 27 13.00 -24.02 8.99
N TYR A 28 14.16 -23.48 8.59
CA TYR A 28 14.28 -22.04 8.33
C TYR A 28 13.57 -21.63 7.02
N LEU A 29 13.78 -22.38 5.94
CA LEU A 29 13.10 -22.14 4.66
C LEU A 29 11.58 -22.35 4.76
N THR A 30 11.14 -23.36 5.53
CA THR A 30 9.71 -23.60 5.72
C THR A 30 9.04 -22.49 6.53
N SER A 31 9.73 -21.92 7.52
CA SER A 31 9.25 -20.75 8.28
C SER A 31 9.14 -19.50 7.38
N GLN A 32 10.17 -19.20 6.59
CA GLN A 32 10.17 -18.06 5.66
C GLN A 32 9.10 -18.20 4.55
N LEU A 33 8.91 -19.39 3.99
CA LEU A 33 7.85 -19.66 3.02
C LEU A 33 6.45 -19.59 3.63
N LYS A 34 6.31 -19.93 4.92
CA LYS A 34 5.04 -19.83 5.66
C LYS A 34 4.68 -18.38 5.96
N GLU A 35 5.67 -17.55 6.25
CA GLU A 35 5.48 -16.11 6.50
C GLU A 35 5.20 -15.34 5.19
N CYS A 36 5.94 -15.60 4.10
CA CYS A 36 5.64 -15.05 2.78
C CYS A 36 4.23 -15.41 2.25
N ARG A 37 3.74 -16.62 2.58
CA ARG A 37 2.40 -17.06 2.21
C ARG A 37 1.32 -16.28 2.95
N LYS A 38 1.50 -16.00 4.25
CA LYS A 38 0.52 -15.24 5.04
C LYS A 38 0.29 -13.84 4.47
N THR A 39 1.35 -13.15 4.06
CA THR A 39 1.27 -11.79 3.50
C THR A 39 0.47 -11.73 2.18
N HIS A 40 0.34 -12.86 1.46
CA HIS A 40 -0.43 -12.93 0.21
C HIS A 40 -1.90 -13.33 0.41
N MET A 41 -2.32 -13.74 1.62
CA MET A 41 -3.68 -14.20 1.87
C MET A 41 -4.65 -13.01 1.93
N ILE A 42 -5.71 -13.05 1.11
CA ILE A 42 -6.72 -11.99 1.04
C ILE A 42 -7.56 -12.01 2.32
N GLY A 43 -7.89 -13.20 2.83
CA GLY A 43 -8.64 -13.39 4.07
C GLY A 43 -7.98 -12.75 5.28
N LEU A 44 -6.65 -12.88 5.39
CA LEU A 44 -5.88 -12.22 6.45
C LEU A 44 -6.00 -10.69 6.36
N ARG A 45 -5.88 -10.12 5.16
CA ARG A 45 -5.98 -8.67 4.95
C ARG A 45 -7.39 -8.14 5.25
N ILE A 46 -8.44 -8.89 4.92
CA ILE A 46 -9.82 -8.57 5.30
C ILE A 46 -9.97 -8.56 6.82
N LYS A 47 -9.40 -9.56 7.50
CA LYS A 47 -9.43 -9.65 8.96
C LYS A 47 -8.74 -8.45 9.62
N GLU A 48 -7.57 -8.08 9.13
CA GLU A 48 -6.82 -6.92 9.61
C GLU A 48 -7.62 -5.62 9.45
N GLU A 49 -8.29 -5.43 8.32
CA GLU A 49 -9.13 -4.25 8.10
C GLU A 49 -10.36 -4.23 9.02
N ARG A 50 -10.99 -5.38 9.24
CA ARG A 50 -12.08 -5.48 10.22
C ARG A 50 -11.62 -5.10 11.63
N GLU A 51 -10.44 -5.59 12.03
CA GLU A 51 -9.85 -5.29 13.35
C GLU A 51 -9.44 -3.82 13.46
N ARG A 52 -8.92 -3.22 12.38
CA ARG A 52 -8.64 -1.77 12.30
C ARG A 52 -9.89 -0.94 12.55
N LEU A 53 -11.04 -1.37 12.04
CA LEU A 53 -12.34 -0.71 12.25
C LEU A 53 -12.99 -1.06 13.59
N SER A 54 -12.38 -1.92 14.41
CA SER A 54 -12.94 -2.41 15.69
C SER A 54 -14.32 -3.06 15.54
N LEU A 55 -14.58 -3.70 14.40
CA LEU A 55 -15.86 -4.36 14.10
C LEU A 55 -15.82 -5.86 14.40
N THR A 56 -16.96 -6.41 14.82
CA THR A 56 -17.13 -7.86 14.95
C THR A 56 -17.40 -8.51 13.58
N GLN A 57 -17.07 -9.79 13.42
CA GLN A 57 -17.39 -10.53 12.18
C GLN A 57 -18.89 -10.50 11.87
N GLN A 58 -19.73 -10.56 12.90
CA GLN A 58 -21.18 -10.49 12.75
C GLN A 58 -21.61 -9.10 12.29
N GLY A 59 -21.16 -8.04 12.96
CA GLY A 59 -21.54 -6.67 12.63
C GLY A 59 -21.14 -6.26 11.21
N LEU A 60 -19.96 -6.69 10.75
CA LEU A 60 -19.53 -6.40 9.38
C LEU A 60 -20.33 -7.20 8.35
N ALA A 61 -20.65 -8.48 8.63
CA ALA A 61 -21.47 -9.30 7.75
C ALA A 61 -22.91 -8.77 7.62
N ASP A 62 -23.50 -8.32 8.73
CA ASP A 62 -24.84 -7.73 8.76
C ASP A 62 -24.88 -6.41 7.98
N ALA A 63 -23.84 -5.58 8.12
CA ALA A 63 -23.74 -4.29 7.44
C ALA A 63 -23.67 -4.41 5.90
N ILE A 64 -23.06 -5.48 5.36
CA ILE A 64 -23.03 -5.76 3.92
C ILE A 64 -24.11 -6.75 3.44
N GLY A 65 -24.99 -7.20 4.34
CA GLY A 65 -26.08 -8.13 4.00
C GLY A 65 -25.64 -9.54 3.61
N VAL A 66 -24.53 -10.05 4.16
CA VAL A 66 -24.08 -11.44 3.92
C VAL A 66 -24.21 -12.29 5.18
N ALA A 67 -24.28 -13.61 5.01
CA ALA A 67 -24.27 -14.51 6.15
C ALA A 67 -22.90 -14.45 6.88
N LYS A 68 -22.91 -14.47 8.21
CA LYS A 68 -21.70 -14.55 9.05
C LYS A 68 -20.74 -15.66 8.60
N ARG A 69 -21.29 -16.80 8.19
CA ARG A 69 -20.52 -17.95 7.73
C ARG A 69 -19.69 -17.61 6.49
N THR A 70 -20.28 -16.89 5.53
CA THR A 70 -19.60 -16.42 4.32
C THR A 70 -18.41 -15.54 4.69
N PHE A 71 -18.59 -14.61 5.63
CA PHE A 71 -17.51 -13.75 6.08
C PHE A 71 -16.36 -14.53 6.77
N ILE A 72 -16.70 -15.53 7.59
CA ILE A 72 -15.71 -16.44 8.20
C ILE A 72 -14.95 -17.23 7.12
N ASP A 73 -15.64 -17.66 6.06
CA ASP A 73 -15.03 -18.40 4.97
C ASP A 73 -14.09 -17.52 4.13
N TRP A 74 -14.34 -16.21 4.03
CA TRP A 74 -13.39 -15.25 3.47
C TRP A 74 -12.14 -15.08 4.33
N GLU A 75 -12.28 -14.85 5.63
CA GLU A 75 -11.13 -14.69 6.54
C GLU A 75 -10.25 -15.95 6.64
N LYS A 76 -10.80 -17.12 6.26
CA LYS A 76 -10.09 -18.41 6.21
C LYS A 76 -9.59 -18.77 4.81
N ASP A 77 -9.73 -17.87 3.83
CA ASP A 77 -9.38 -18.06 2.42
C ASP A 77 -10.01 -19.32 1.80
N ARG A 78 -11.20 -19.72 2.28
CA ARG A 78 -11.98 -20.83 1.68
C ARG A 78 -12.72 -20.37 0.43
N THR A 79 -13.17 -19.12 0.44
CA THR A 79 -13.80 -18.44 -0.69
C THR A 79 -13.32 -16.98 -0.70
N SER A 80 -13.58 -16.24 -1.77
CA SER A 80 -13.19 -14.83 -1.87
C SER A 80 -14.43 -13.96 -2.15
N PRO A 81 -14.45 -12.71 -1.67
CA PRO A 81 -15.53 -11.78 -1.97
C PRO A 81 -15.54 -11.40 -3.45
N THR A 82 -16.74 -11.23 -4.00
CA THR A 82 -16.97 -10.69 -5.35
C THR A 82 -16.71 -9.18 -5.38
N ALA A 83 -16.58 -8.61 -6.58
CA ALA A 83 -16.41 -7.16 -6.75
C ALA A 83 -17.56 -6.34 -6.11
N VAL A 84 -18.80 -6.84 -6.16
CA VAL A 84 -19.96 -6.22 -5.51
C VAL A 84 -19.80 -6.20 -3.99
N GLN A 85 -19.32 -7.30 -3.40
CA GLN A 85 -19.06 -7.40 -1.97
C GLN A 85 -17.89 -6.52 -1.52
N LEU A 86 -16.84 -6.40 -2.36
CA LEU A 86 -15.75 -5.46 -2.11
C LEU A 86 -16.23 -4.01 -2.15
N SER A 87 -17.15 -3.66 -3.07
CA SER A 87 -17.76 -2.33 -3.10
C SER A 87 -18.52 -2.04 -1.81
N ALA A 88 -19.35 -2.97 -1.35
CA ALA A 88 -20.08 -2.82 -0.08
C ALA A 88 -19.15 -2.69 1.13
N LEU A 89 -18.04 -3.44 1.15
CA LEU A 89 -17.01 -3.30 2.20
C LEU A 89 -16.33 -1.92 2.16
N SER A 90 -16.12 -1.35 0.96
CA SER A 90 -15.56 -0.01 0.79
C SER A 90 -16.45 1.07 1.43
N GLU A 91 -17.77 0.93 1.36
CA GLU A 91 -18.73 1.87 1.95
C GLU A 91 -18.65 1.90 3.48
N ILE A 92 -18.21 0.81 4.09
CA ILE A 92 -17.98 0.68 5.55
C ILE A 92 -16.60 1.22 5.95
N GLY A 93 -15.75 1.57 4.97
CA GLY A 93 -14.42 2.14 5.20
C GLY A 93 -13.30 1.09 5.26
N VAL A 94 -13.52 -0.11 4.72
CA VAL A 94 -12.46 -1.09 4.48
C VAL A 94 -11.57 -0.63 3.32
N ASP A 95 -10.25 -0.70 3.50
CA ASP A 95 -9.30 -0.38 2.43
C ASP A 95 -9.23 -1.52 1.40
N ILE A 96 -10.02 -1.41 0.34
CA ILE A 96 -10.07 -2.42 -0.74
C ILE A 96 -8.75 -2.52 -1.50
N LEU A 97 -8.03 -1.40 -1.66
CA LEU A 97 -6.73 -1.42 -2.33
C LEU A 97 -5.75 -2.26 -1.52
N TYR A 98 -5.74 -2.11 -0.20
CA TYR A 98 -4.95 -2.96 0.69
C TYR A 98 -5.37 -4.43 0.60
N VAL A 99 -6.67 -4.71 0.69
CA VAL A 99 -7.21 -6.08 0.64
C VAL A 99 -6.77 -6.83 -0.63
N VAL A 100 -6.77 -6.15 -1.78
CA VAL A 100 -6.42 -6.76 -3.07
C VAL A 100 -4.90 -6.78 -3.30
N THR A 101 -4.23 -5.65 -3.08
CA THR A 101 -2.81 -5.47 -3.49
C THR A 101 -1.80 -5.76 -2.39
N GLY A 102 -2.22 -5.71 -1.12
CA GLY A 102 -1.35 -5.86 0.05
C GLY A 102 -0.53 -4.61 0.35
N VAL A 103 -0.67 -3.56 -0.46
CA VAL A 103 -0.09 -2.25 -0.22
C VAL A 103 -1.15 -1.42 0.48
N ARG A 104 -0.89 -1.05 1.74
CA ARG A 104 -1.82 -0.15 2.44
C ARG A 104 -1.90 1.14 1.64
N SER A 105 -3.12 1.60 1.39
CA SER A 105 -3.28 3.01 1.05
C SER A 105 -2.63 3.75 2.21
N GLN A 106 -1.52 4.45 1.96
CA GLN A 106 -1.23 5.56 2.85
C GLN A 106 -2.52 6.36 2.86
N PRO A 107 -3.05 6.76 4.04
CA PRO A 107 -4.15 7.67 4.04
C PRO A 107 -3.74 8.75 3.07
N VAL A 108 -4.53 8.95 2.03
CA VAL A 108 -4.58 10.25 1.39
C VAL A 108 -5.16 11.11 2.49
N VAL A 109 -4.34 11.44 3.50
CA VAL A 109 -4.38 12.72 4.14
C VAL A 109 -4.39 13.59 2.91
N ALA A 110 -5.53 14.13 2.52
CA ALA A 110 -5.58 15.22 1.57
C ALA A 110 -4.57 16.20 2.17
N PRO A 111 -3.33 16.23 1.66
CA PRO A 111 -2.19 16.36 2.54
C PRO A 111 -2.23 17.77 3.07
N TYR A 112 -2.64 17.94 4.35
CA TYR A 112 -3.22 19.19 4.89
C TYR A 112 -2.82 20.35 3.99
N VAL A 113 -3.69 20.60 3.01
CA VAL A 113 -3.34 21.55 1.96
C VAL A 113 -3.59 22.87 2.65
N SER A 114 -2.51 23.54 3.07
CA SER A 114 -2.64 24.89 3.62
C SER A 114 -3.45 25.72 2.65
N GLN A 115 -4.20 26.70 3.16
CA GLN A 115 -5.00 27.59 2.32
C GLN A 115 -4.16 28.16 1.16
N GLU A 116 -2.91 28.54 1.43
CA GLU A 116 -1.92 28.99 0.45
C GLU A 116 -1.63 27.95 -0.64
N LYS A 117 -1.45 26.68 -0.26
CA LYS A 117 -1.20 25.59 -1.22
C LYS A 117 -2.43 25.31 -2.08
N LYS A 118 -3.63 25.46 -1.53
CA LYS A 118 -4.89 25.28 -2.27
C LYS A 118 -5.05 26.40 -3.31
N GLU A 119 -4.87 27.64 -2.90
CA GLU A 119 -4.90 28.81 -3.80
C GLU A 119 -3.88 28.69 -4.93
N LEU A 120 -2.68 28.16 -4.64
CA LEU A 120 -1.69 27.88 -5.66
C LEU A 120 -2.14 26.82 -6.67
N MET A 121 -2.81 25.75 -6.23
CA MET A 121 -3.34 24.71 -7.11
C MET A 121 -4.47 25.25 -8.00
N ASP A 122 -5.42 25.99 -7.41
CA ASP A 122 -6.53 26.60 -8.14
C ASP A 122 -6.00 27.60 -9.21
N ALA A 123 -5.05 28.46 -8.83
CA ALA A 123 -4.41 29.39 -9.77
C ALA A 123 -3.63 28.66 -10.88
N PHE A 124 -2.95 27.56 -10.56
CA PHE A 124 -2.21 26.76 -11.55
C PHE A 124 -3.15 26.13 -12.59
N ASP A 125 -4.32 25.65 -12.15
CA ASP A 125 -5.33 25.06 -13.02
C ASP A 125 -5.95 26.08 -13.98
N GLU A 126 -6.00 27.37 -13.62
CA GLU A 126 -6.47 28.46 -14.48
C GLU A 126 -5.40 29.03 -15.44
N MET A 127 -4.11 28.80 -15.17
CA MET A 127 -3.00 29.33 -15.98
C MET A 127 -2.86 28.66 -17.36
N SER A 128 -2.36 29.42 -18.34
CA SER A 128 -1.97 28.89 -19.65
C SER A 128 -0.76 27.94 -19.56
N PRO A 129 -0.52 27.06 -20.55
CA PRO A 129 0.63 26.17 -20.57
C PRO A 129 1.98 26.91 -20.44
N GLU A 130 2.11 28.10 -21.04
CA GLU A 130 3.31 28.94 -20.99
C GLU A 130 3.54 29.49 -19.58
N GLN A 131 2.47 29.94 -18.92
CA GLN A 131 2.51 30.46 -17.55
C GLN A 131 2.83 29.36 -16.54
N ARG A 132 2.22 28.18 -16.69
CA ARG A 132 2.54 26.98 -15.89
C ARG A 132 4.02 26.61 -16.01
N ARG A 133 4.60 26.71 -17.21
CA ARG A 133 6.03 26.44 -17.41
C ARG A 133 6.90 27.45 -16.67
N ALA A 134 6.59 28.74 -16.78
CA ALA A 134 7.36 29.79 -16.11
C ALA A 134 7.35 29.64 -14.59
N ILE A 135 6.18 29.40 -13.99
CA ILE A 135 6.06 29.24 -12.53
C ILE A 135 6.76 27.96 -12.02
N LEU A 136 6.76 26.89 -12.81
CA LEU A 136 7.52 25.67 -12.49
C LEU A 136 9.03 25.89 -12.51
N GLU A 137 9.56 26.66 -13.48
CA GLU A 137 10.98 26.99 -13.52
C GLU A 137 11.39 27.83 -12.30
N VAL A 138 10.58 28.82 -11.93
CA VAL A 138 10.79 29.61 -10.72
C VAL A 138 10.79 28.72 -9.47
N GLY A 139 9.82 27.81 -9.33
CA GLY A 139 9.75 26.86 -8.23
C GLY A 139 11.01 25.98 -8.10
N LYS A 140 11.56 25.49 -9.22
CA LYS A 140 12.80 24.70 -9.23
C LYS A 140 14.02 25.44 -8.72
N VAL A 141 14.08 26.77 -8.93
CA VAL A 141 15.16 27.61 -8.40
C VAL A 141 15.11 27.67 -6.87
N PHE A 142 13.91 27.71 -6.29
CA PHE A 142 13.74 27.80 -4.83
C PHE A 142 13.96 26.49 -4.06
N ILE A 143 13.92 25.34 -4.74
CA ILE A 143 14.18 24.02 -4.14
C ILE A 143 15.70 23.72 -4.07
N GLN A 144 16.54 24.56 -4.69
CA GLN A 144 17.99 24.35 -4.66
C GLN A 144 18.52 24.44 -3.22
N PRO A 145 19.25 23.42 -2.73
CA PRO A 145 19.81 23.46 -1.38
C PRO A 145 20.78 24.63 -1.25
N LYS A 146 20.67 25.38 -0.15
CA LYS A 146 21.58 26.50 0.17
C LYS A 146 23.03 26.01 0.08
N PRO A 147 23.92 26.65 -0.70
CA PRO A 147 25.32 26.22 -0.77
C PRO A 147 25.96 26.30 0.62
N SER A 148 26.52 25.19 1.09
CA SER A 148 27.15 25.13 2.40
C SER A 148 28.40 26.02 2.40
N LYS A 149 28.45 26.97 3.34
CA LYS A 149 29.62 27.83 3.55
C LYS A 149 30.68 27.07 4.34
N LEU A 150 31.40 26.13 3.73
CA LEU A 150 32.63 25.56 4.28
C LEU A 150 33.61 25.21 3.15
N ALA A 151 34.35 26.21 2.70
CA ALA A 151 35.65 26.05 2.07
C ALA A 151 36.47 27.30 2.42
N GLY A 152 37.12 27.23 3.57
CA GLY A 152 38.10 28.19 4.07
C GLY A 152 39.28 27.40 4.63
#